data_AF-A0A250XEB4-F1
#
_entry.id   AF-A0A250XEB4-F1
#
_cell.length_a   1.000
_cell.length_b   1.000
_cell.length_c   1.000
_cell.angle_alpha   90.00
_cell.angle_beta   90.00
_cell.angle_gamma   90.00
#
_symmetry.space_group_name_H-M   'P 1'
#
loop_
_entity.id
_entity.type
_entity.pdbx_description
1 polymer ?
#
loop_
_entity_poly.entity_id
_entity_poly.type
_entity_poly.pdbx_seq_one_letter_code
_entity_poly.pdbx_strand_id
1 'polypeptide(L)'
;MEDTRARWDRAFVEAVDFDTWGQVEEATEGYQRLQVAAAAEYVENVLQLSMNRRDGIGKLATALKLRVQELQNSTDNRVGLKGMKALKPYMKEIIVSDALFPLRGLDPEAVLGIVPVEERPDTFYDQQQQPEWEREEEDESKPGPSTGNLRGRPPNLKKGDRILCVFVDKWGFKEGASTFKEPQVSMSVRDQDGELVEAVQETPYGRRISSSSNYVQFETEMYVQTSLNKLGNSCAIFFEFKHYKADKKKKSCKCYCFMEMDEVRAGPVTLEVYKKPTIYKRNKKPVLLSVKPFYLHLHLTVETINE
;
A
#
# COMPACT_ATOMS: atom_id res chain seq x y z
N MET A 1 -3.72 23.27 -9.62
CA MET A 1 -2.63 22.41 -10.14
C MET A 1 -1.60 23.23 -10.93
N GLU A 2 -2.01 24.14 -11.83
CA GLU A 2 -1.09 25.03 -12.57
C GLU A 2 -0.27 25.99 -11.67
N ASP A 3 -0.90 26.50 -10.60
CA ASP A 3 -0.28 27.42 -9.64
C ASP A 3 0.84 26.76 -8.79
N THR A 4 0.63 25.51 -8.37
CA THR A 4 1.62 24.72 -7.61
C THR A 4 2.89 24.46 -8.42
N ARG A 5 2.77 24.20 -9.72
CA ARG A 5 3.89 23.94 -10.65
C ARG A 5 4.79 25.16 -10.81
N ALA A 6 4.20 26.31 -11.14
CA ALA A 6 4.95 27.55 -11.35
C ALA A 6 5.64 28.01 -10.05
N ARG A 7 5.08 27.66 -8.89
CA ARG A 7 5.71 27.89 -7.59
C ARG A 7 6.91 26.98 -7.35
N TRP A 8 6.80 25.69 -7.64
CA TRP A 8 7.89 24.73 -7.46
C TRP A 8 9.05 24.96 -8.43
N ASP A 9 8.77 25.24 -9.70
CA ASP A 9 9.78 25.56 -10.70
C ASP A 9 10.60 26.79 -10.29
N ARG A 10 9.92 27.88 -9.86
CA ARG A 10 10.58 29.08 -9.36
C ARG A 10 11.44 28.82 -8.12
N ALA A 11 10.87 28.15 -7.12
CA ALA A 11 11.59 27.82 -5.88
C ALA A 11 12.82 26.93 -6.15
N PHE A 12 12.71 25.99 -7.09
CA PHE A 12 13.84 25.15 -7.51
C PHE A 12 14.93 25.96 -8.21
N VAL A 13 14.56 26.80 -9.18
CA VAL A 13 15.53 27.62 -9.94
C VAL A 13 16.29 28.54 -8.99
N GLU A 14 15.59 29.20 -8.08
CA GLU A 14 16.17 30.07 -7.05
C GLU A 14 17.16 29.32 -6.16
N ALA A 15 16.79 28.14 -5.65
CA ALA A 15 17.68 27.31 -4.83
C ALA A 15 18.94 26.86 -5.60
N VAL A 16 18.81 26.52 -6.89
CA VAL A 16 19.97 26.15 -7.74
C VAL A 16 20.88 27.35 -8.02
N ASP A 17 20.32 28.56 -8.10
CA ASP A 17 21.10 29.76 -8.33
C ASP A 17 21.92 30.12 -7.07
N PHE A 18 21.32 30.01 -5.87
CA PHE A 18 22.04 30.10 -4.59
C PHE A 18 23.16 29.05 -4.47
N ASP A 19 22.86 27.79 -4.81
CA ASP A 19 23.83 26.69 -4.82
C ASP A 19 24.99 26.98 -5.81
N THR A 20 24.67 27.57 -6.96
CA THR A 20 25.66 27.99 -7.96
C THR A 20 26.56 29.13 -7.46
N TRP A 21 26.02 30.06 -6.68
CA TRP A 21 26.77 31.16 -6.09
C TRP A 21 27.56 30.77 -4.84
N GLY A 22 27.40 29.54 -4.35
CA GLY A 22 28.02 29.07 -3.11
C GLY A 22 27.34 29.62 -1.85
N GLN A 23 26.10 30.09 -1.97
CA GLN A 23 25.25 30.49 -0.84
C GLN A 23 24.60 29.24 -0.23
N VAL A 24 25.38 28.56 0.62
CA VAL A 24 25.05 27.21 1.11
C VAL A 24 23.81 27.19 2.01
N GLU A 25 23.61 28.22 2.84
CA GLU A 25 22.47 28.28 3.76
C GLU A 25 21.15 28.48 3.00
N GLU A 26 21.13 29.46 2.09
CA GLU A 26 19.98 29.80 1.26
C GLU A 26 19.63 28.66 0.29
N ALA A 27 20.64 28.01 -0.29
CA ALA A 27 20.45 26.83 -1.14
C ALA A 27 19.85 25.66 -0.34
N THR A 28 20.39 25.39 0.84
CA THR A 28 19.90 24.36 1.75
C THR A 28 18.45 24.60 2.13
N GLU A 29 18.11 25.82 2.56
CA GLU A 29 16.74 26.16 2.94
C GLU A 29 15.78 26.02 1.77
N GLY A 30 16.15 26.53 0.58
CA GLY A 30 15.37 26.44 -0.64
C GLY A 30 15.08 24.99 -1.04
N TYR A 31 16.10 24.14 -1.07
CA TYR A 31 15.94 22.72 -1.38
C TYR A 31 15.12 21.98 -0.33
N GLN A 32 15.32 22.24 0.95
CA GLN A 32 14.60 21.57 2.03
C GLN A 32 13.11 21.94 2.03
N ARG A 33 12.78 23.22 1.80
CA ARG A 33 11.38 23.66 1.67
C ARG A 33 10.68 22.96 0.50
N LEU A 34 11.35 22.87 -0.65
CA LEU A 34 10.81 22.18 -1.81
C LEU A 34 10.70 20.66 -1.59
N GLN A 35 11.66 20.06 -0.89
CA GLN A 35 11.66 18.65 -0.53
C GLN A 35 10.44 18.29 0.33
N VAL A 36 10.12 19.11 1.34
CA VAL A 36 8.92 18.93 2.18
C VAL A 36 7.65 19.04 1.34
N ALA A 37 7.56 20.03 0.46
CA ALA A 37 6.41 20.19 -0.43
C ALA A 37 6.26 19.00 -1.40
N ALA A 38 7.36 18.51 -1.97
CA ALA A 38 7.38 17.34 -2.84
C ALA A 38 6.97 16.06 -2.11
N ALA A 39 7.46 15.88 -0.89
CA ALA A 39 7.10 14.74 -0.04
C ALA A 39 5.61 14.79 0.37
N ALA A 40 5.07 15.97 0.69
CA ALA A 40 3.66 16.13 1.01
C ALA A 40 2.75 15.82 -0.20
N GLU A 41 3.06 16.37 -1.37
CA GLU A 41 2.31 16.10 -2.61
C GLU A 41 2.36 14.60 -2.99
N TYR A 42 3.52 13.96 -2.81
CA TYR A 42 3.71 12.53 -3.02
C TYR A 42 2.77 11.69 -2.13
N VAL A 43 2.46 12.17 -0.92
CA VAL A 43 1.57 11.49 0.04
C VAL A 43 0.09 11.84 -0.20
N GLU A 44 -0.23 13.13 -0.34
CA GLU A 44 -1.60 13.63 -0.39
C GLU A 44 -2.30 13.35 -1.73
N ASN A 45 -1.57 13.48 -2.85
CA ASN A 45 -2.13 13.29 -4.19
C ASN A 45 -1.66 11.98 -4.85
N VAL A 46 -1.14 11.06 -4.03
CA VAL A 46 -0.57 9.78 -4.46
C VAL A 46 -1.49 9.04 -5.43
N LEU A 47 -2.80 8.99 -5.15
CA LEU A 47 -3.80 8.26 -5.95
C LEU A 47 -4.30 9.01 -7.20
N GLN A 48 -4.05 10.32 -7.32
CA GLN A 48 -4.50 11.14 -8.44
C GLN A 48 -3.46 11.27 -9.56
N LEU A 49 -2.20 10.91 -9.26
CA LEU A 49 -1.08 10.98 -10.20
C LEU A 49 -0.79 9.61 -10.82
N SER A 50 -0.36 9.61 -12.09
CA SER A 50 0.14 8.40 -12.75
C SER A 50 1.36 7.83 -12.01
N MET A 51 1.63 6.54 -12.18
CA MET A 51 2.74 5.86 -11.50
C MET A 51 4.10 6.50 -11.85
N ASN A 52 4.29 6.95 -13.09
CA ASN A 52 5.49 7.65 -13.54
C ASN A 52 5.64 9.03 -12.88
N ARG A 53 4.55 9.79 -12.74
CA ARG A 53 4.56 11.09 -12.06
C ARG A 53 4.84 10.95 -10.57
N ARG A 54 4.23 9.95 -9.92
CA ARG A 54 4.47 9.63 -8.50
C ARG A 54 5.93 9.25 -8.26
N ASP A 55 6.48 8.36 -9.08
CA ASP A 55 7.89 7.97 -9.03
C ASP A 55 8.82 9.18 -9.24
N GLY A 56 8.48 10.05 -10.20
CA GLY A 56 9.19 11.31 -10.46
C GLY A 56 9.25 12.27 -9.27
N ILE A 57 8.10 12.52 -8.61
CA ILE A 57 8.03 13.40 -7.42
C ILE A 57 8.81 12.80 -6.24
N GLY A 58 8.72 11.48 -6.03
CA GLY A 58 9.47 10.79 -4.99
C GLY A 58 10.98 10.84 -5.20
N LYS A 59 11.44 10.67 -6.46
CA LYS A 59 12.85 10.81 -6.83
C LYS A 59 13.33 12.26 -6.71
N LEU A 60 12.49 13.25 -7.03
CA LEU A 60 12.79 14.66 -6.80
C LEU A 60 13.02 14.94 -5.31
N ALA A 61 12.11 14.50 -4.44
CA ALA A 61 12.23 14.69 -3.00
C ALA A 61 13.54 14.06 -2.46
N THR A 62 13.90 12.89 -2.98
CA THR A 62 15.15 12.20 -2.61
C THR A 62 16.39 12.96 -3.11
N ALA A 63 16.39 13.42 -4.36
CA ALA A 63 17.48 14.20 -4.92
C ALA A 63 17.73 15.49 -4.13
N LEU A 64 16.65 16.20 -3.75
CA LEU A 64 16.72 17.41 -2.93
C LEU A 64 17.31 17.12 -1.55
N LYS A 65 16.85 16.06 -0.88
CA LYS A 65 17.38 15.66 0.43
C LYS A 65 18.87 15.32 0.36
N LEU A 66 19.26 14.49 -0.60
CA LEU A 66 20.66 14.10 -0.77
C LEU A 66 21.54 15.32 -1.07
N ARG A 67 21.07 16.28 -1.87
CA ARG A 67 21.80 17.52 -2.13
C ARG A 67 21.97 18.37 -0.87
N VAL A 68 20.92 18.49 -0.05
CA VAL A 68 21.01 19.18 1.26
C VAL A 68 22.08 18.52 2.13
N GLN A 69 22.15 17.19 2.17
CA GLN A 69 23.19 16.47 2.91
C GLN A 69 24.60 16.71 2.33
N GLU A 70 24.75 16.76 1.00
CA GLU A 70 26.04 17.08 0.36
C GLU A 70 26.51 18.50 0.73
N LEU A 71 25.58 19.46 0.79
CA LEU A 71 25.86 20.85 1.15
C LEU A 71 26.20 21.02 2.64
N GLN A 72 25.48 20.33 3.53
CA GLN A 72 25.67 20.45 4.98
C GLN A 72 26.87 19.67 5.50
N ASN A 73 27.10 18.46 4.98
CA ASN A 73 28.05 17.50 5.56
C ASN A 73 29.26 17.25 4.66
N SER A 74 29.34 17.88 3.48
CA SER A 74 30.39 17.64 2.48
C SER A 74 30.51 16.16 2.04
N THR A 75 29.45 15.36 2.24
CA THR A 75 29.36 13.98 1.79
C THR A 75 29.11 13.95 0.28
N ASP A 76 29.63 12.97 -0.45
CA ASP A 76 29.28 12.76 -1.87
C ASP A 76 28.16 11.72 -1.99
N ASN A 77 26.93 12.21 -2.20
CA ASN A 77 25.75 11.39 -2.46
C ASN A 77 25.45 11.21 -3.95
N ARG A 78 26.40 11.59 -4.81
CA ARG A 78 26.34 11.45 -6.28
C ARG A 78 25.20 12.21 -6.97
N VAL A 79 24.60 13.21 -6.30
CA VAL A 79 23.65 14.14 -6.92
C VAL A 79 24.43 15.33 -7.50
N GLY A 80 25.11 16.07 -6.63
CA GLY A 80 25.95 17.22 -6.97
C GLY A 80 25.19 18.39 -7.62
N LEU A 81 25.85 19.56 -7.71
CA LEU A 81 25.30 20.75 -8.39
C LEU A 81 24.98 20.46 -9.87
N LYS A 82 25.78 19.60 -10.53
CA LYS A 82 25.55 19.19 -11.92
C LYS A 82 24.23 18.42 -12.07
N GLY A 83 23.92 17.53 -11.13
CA GLY A 83 22.65 16.80 -11.11
C GLY A 83 21.46 17.75 -10.90
N MET A 84 21.60 18.70 -9.97
CA MET A 84 20.56 19.70 -9.73
C MET A 84 20.29 20.59 -10.96
N LYS A 85 21.34 21.04 -11.66
CA LYS A 85 21.17 21.78 -12.93
C LYS A 85 20.47 20.95 -14.01
N ALA A 86 20.71 19.64 -14.06
CA ALA A 86 20.05 18.74 -15.02
C ALA A 86 18.55 18.56 -14.75
N LEU A 87 18.07 18.87 -13.53
CA LEU A 87 16.64 18.83 -13.20
C LEU A 87 15.85 20.07 -13.66
N LYS A 88 16.51 21.18 -14.03
CA LYS A 88 15.80 22.43 -14.44
C LYS A 88 14.77 22.21 -15.56
N PRO A 89 15.04 21.45 -16.65
CA PRO A 89 14.02 21.16 -17.65
C PRO A 89 12.89 20.27 -17.11
N TYR A 90 13.23 19.29 -16.26
CA TYR A 90 12.30 18.34 -15.69
C TYR A 90 11.28 18.99 -14.73
N MET A 91 11.67 20.03 -13.99
CA MET A 91 10.76 20.78 -13.11
C MET A 91 9.56 21.37 -13.84
N LYS A 92 9.73 21.70 -15.13
CA LYS A 92 8.62 22.15 -15.98
C LYS A 92 7.69 21.02 -16.36
N GLU A 93 8.11 19.76 -16.31
CA GLU A 93 7.36 18.62 -16.82
C GLU A 93 6.71 17.77 -15.71
N ILE A 94 7.27 17.79 -14.50
CA ILE A 94 7.00 16.85 -13.40
C ILE A 94 5.54 16.62 -13.01
N ILE A 95 4.64 17.60 -13.21
CA ILE A 95 3.21 17.49 -12.86
C ILE A 95 2.32 17.19 -14.08
N VAL A 96 2.75 17.58 -15.28
CA VAL A 96 1.92 17.64 -16.49
C VAL A 96 2.24 16.59 -17.55
N SER A 97 3.40 15.92 -17.46
CA SER A 97 3.77 14.84 -18.36
C SER A 97 4.23 13.60 -17.60
N ASP A 98 4.27 12.46 -18.29
CA ASP A 98 4.89 11.22 -17.78
C ASP A 98 6.40 11.18 -18.06
N ALA A 99 7.07 12.34 -18.04
CA ALA A 99 8.51 12.42 -18.27
C ALA A 99 9.29 11.58 -17.25
N LEU A 100 10.29 10.87 -17.76
CA LEU A 100 11.17 10.06 -16.92
C LEU A 100 12.08 10.96 -16.09
N PHE A 101 12.28 10.60 -14.82
CA PHE A 101 13.22 11.31 -13.96
C PHE A 101 14.66 11.23 -14.54
N PRO A 102 15.36 12.35 -14.71
CA PRO A 102 16.58 12.40 -15.53
C PRO A 102 17.84 11.91 -14.81
N LEU A 103 17.82 11.80 -13.48
CA LEU A 103 18.94 11.25 -12.70
C LEU A 103 18.77 9.74 -12.51
N ARG A 104 19.84 8.98 -12.77
CA ARG A 104 19.86 7.52 -12.64
C ARG A 104 20.31 7.09 -11.24
N GLY A 105 19.81 5.94 -10.77
CA GLY A 105 20.24 5.35 -9.50
C GLY A 105 19.70 6.05 -8.24
N LEU A 106 18.66 6.87 -8.40
CA LEU A 106 17.90 7.44 -7.30
C LEU A 106 16.55 6.73 -7.22
N ASP A 107 16.26 6.17 -6.07
CA ASP A 107 14.95 5.60 -5.74
C ASP A 107 14.23 6.53 -4.75
N PRO A 108 12.89 6.67 -4.83
CA PRO A 108 12.13 7.43 -3.84
C PRO A 108 12.43 6.92 -2.43
N GLU A 109 12.87 7.81 -1.55
CA GLU A 109 12.95 7.52 -0.13
C GLU A 109 11.53 7.31 0.41
N ALA A 110 11.34 6.27 1.22
CA ALA A 110 10.10 6.10 1.95
C ALA A 110 9.93 7.32 2.88
N VAL A 111 9.08 8.28 2.50
CA VAL A 111 8.86 9.50 3.27
C VAL A 111 8.45 9.15 4.69
N LEU A 112 9.22 9.69 5.64
CA LEU A 112 9.27 9.35 7.06
C LEU A 112 8.00 9.74 7.82
N GLY A 113 7.53 8.78 8.61
CA GLY A 113 6.70 8.96 9.79
C GLY A 113 6.92 7.81 10.78
N ILE A 114 8.16 7.28 10.90
CA ILE A 114 8.53 6.19 11.82
C ILE A 114 9.97 6.41 12.28
N VAL A 115 10.15 6.70 13.56
CA VAL A 115 11.46 6.64 14.22
C VAL A 115 11.89 5.17 14.30
N PRO A 116 13.16 4.81 14.04
CA PRO A 116 13.64 3.46 14.29
C PRO A 116 13.50 3.15 15.77
N VAL A 117 12.59 2.24 16.12
CA VAL A 117 12.69 1.53 17.40
C VAL A 117 13.99 0.74 17.32
N GLU A 118 14.92 1.02 18.23
CA GLU A 118 16.16 0.29 18.38
C GLU A 118 15.91 -1.22 18.27
N GLU A 119 16.70 -1.85 17.40
CA GLU A 119 16.71 -3.29 17.20
C GLU A 119 16.99 -3.98 18.55
N ARG A 120 15.95 -4.54 19.18
CA ARG A 120 16.16 -5.70 20.01
C ARG A 120 16.37 -6.87 19.06
N PRO A 121 17.50 -7.61 19.15
CA PRO A 121 17.72 -8.76 18.30
C PRO A 121 16.60 -9.78 18.56
N ASP A 122 15.98 -10.24 17.47
CA ASP A 122 15.12 -11.42 17.43
C ASP A 122 15.96 -12.63 17.86
N THR A 123 16.03 -12.88 19.17
CA THR A 123 16.54 -14.14 19.71
C THR A 123 15.46 -14.81 20.53
N PHE A 124 15.21 -16.07 20.16
CA PHE A 124 14.35 -17.08 20.77
C PHE A 124 12.84 -17.00 20.48
N TYR A 125 12.45 -17.75 19.45
CA TYR A 125 11.23 -18.56 19.54
C TYR A 125 11.43 -19.54 20.72
N ASP A 126 10.93 -19.18 21.90
CA ASP A 126 10.70 -20.19 22.92
C ASP A 126 9.43 -20.97 22.53
N GLN A 127 9.61 -22.28 22.39
CA GLN A 127 8.69 -23.22 21.77
C GLN A 127 7.78 -23.92 22.79
N GLN A 128 7.66 -23.41 24.01
CA GLN A 128 6.91 -24.09 25.06
C GLN A 128 5.87 -23.17 25.71
N GLN A 129 4.62 -23.61 25.56
CA GLN A 129 3.37 -23.11 26.16
C GLN A 129 2.66 -21.99 25.40
N GLN A 130 2.07 -22.36 24.25
CA GLN A 130 0.85 -21.69 23.79
C GLN A 130 -0.25 -21.92 24.85
N PRO A 131 -0.91 -20.87 25.35
CA PRO A 131 -2.01 -21.03 26.29
C PRO A 131 -3.22 -21.69 25.59
N GLU A 132 -3.94 -22.51 26.35
CA GLU A 132 -4.94 -23.48 25.87
C GLU A 132 -6.14 -22.87 25.10
N TRP A 133 -6.31 -21.55 25.15
CA TRP A 133 -7.34 -20.81 24.40
C TRP A 133 -6.97 -20.51 22.93
N GLU A 134 -5.76 -20.86 22.47
CA GLU A 134 -5.40 -20.85 21.03
C GLU A 134 -5.87 -22.12 20.28
N ARG A 135 -6.54 -23.08 20.95
CA ARG A 135 -7.27 -24.16 20.29
C ARG A 135 -8.70 -23.71 19.95
N GLU A 136 -8.84 -22.75 19.07
CA GLU A 136 -10.08 -22.62 18.29
C GLU A 136 -9.80 -23.11 16.87
N GLU A 137 -10.73 -23.89 16.34
CA GLU A 137 -10.59 -24.72 15.14
C GLU A 137 -10.13 -23.90 13.92
N GLU A 138 -8.82 -23.91 13.65
CA GLU A 138 -8.29 -23.55 12.34
C GLU A 138 -8.82 -24.60 11.35
N ASP A 139 -9.75 -24.19 10.48
CA ASP A 139 -10.29 -25.01 9.39
C ASP A 139 -9.13 -25.71 8.65
N GLU A 140 -9.00 -27.03 8.85
CA GLU A 140 -8.01 -27.88 8.21
C GLU A 140 -8.35 -28.08 6.73
N SER A 141 -8.34 -26.98 5.96
CA SER A 141 -8.54 -27.05 4.53
C SER A 141 -7.30 -27.69 3.87
N LYS A 142 -7.45 -28.93 3.38
CA LYS A 142 -6.50 -29.58 2.47
C LYS A 142 -6.24 -28.66 1.26
N PRO A 143 -5.05 -28.73 0.61
CA PRO A 143 -4.78 -27.89 -0.56
C PRO A 143 -5.82 -28.18 -1.66
N GLY A 144 -6.74 -27.24 -1.84
CA GLY A 144 -7.72 -27.23 -2.92
C GLY A 144 -7.08 -26.84 -4.26
N PRO A 145 -7.80 -26.99 -5.38
CA PRO A 145 -7.28 -26.70 -6.70
C PRO A 145 -6.88 -25.24 -6.86
N SER A 146 -5.94 -24.99 -7.79
CA SER A 146 -5.27 -23.71 -8.11
C SER A 146 -6.20 -22.56 -8.54
N THR A 147 -7.51 -22.74 -8.54
CA THR A 147 -8.49 -21.90 -9.24
C THR A 147 -9.25 -20.93 -8.35
N GLY A 148 -9.04 -20.96 -7.02
CA GLY A 148 -9.89 -20.21 -6.07
C GLY A 148 -11.34 -20.72 -6.07
N ASN A 149 -12.23 -20.03 -5.35
CA ASN A 149 -13.67 -20.33 -5.29
C ASN A 149 -14.54 -19.07 -5.50
N LEU A 150 -14.02 -18.13 -6.30
CA LEU A 150 -14.70 -16.88 -6.63
C LEU A 150 -16.10 -17.13 -7.19
N ARG A 151 -17.02 -16.24 -6.84
CA ARG A 151 -18.37 -16.22 -7.38
C ARG A 151 -18.50 -15.07 -8.36
N GLY A 152 -19.32 -15.28 -9.38
CA GLY A 152 -19.71 -14.22 -10.30
C GLY A 152 -20.54 -13.14 -9.60
N ARG A 153 -21.02 -12.20 -10.41
CA ARG A 153 -21.98 -11.18 -9.99
C ARG A 153 -23.17 -11.84 -9.26
N PRO A 154 -23.68 -11.25 -8.17
CA PRO A 154 -24.72 -11.90 -7.35
C PRO A 154 -25.97 -12.20 -8.18
N PRO A 155 -26.57 -13.40 -8.06
CA PRO A 155 -27.81 -13.73 -8.74
C PRO A 155 -29.01 -13.03 -8.08
N ASN A 156 -30.12 -12.89 -8.81
CA ASN A 156 -31.41 -12.40 -8.29
C ASN A 156 -31.40 -10.97 -7.72
N LEU A 157 -30.62 -10.09 -8.32
CA LEU A 157 -30.60 -8.66 -7.98
C LEU A 157 -31.93 -7.99 -8.36
N LYS A 158 -32.42 -7.11 -7.50
CA LYS A 158 -33.63 -6.32 -7.74
C LYS A 158 -33.26 -4.89 -8.11
N LYS A 159 -34.14 -4.22 -8.84
CA LYS A 159 -34.05 -2.77 -9.05
C LYS A 159 -33.87 -2.05 -7.71
N GLY A 160 -32.88 -1.16 -7.66
CA GLY A 160 -32.46 -0.42 -6.47
C GLY A 160 -31.42 -1.13 -5.60
N ASP A 161 -31.13 -2.43 -5.82
CA ASP A 161 -30.02 -3.09 -5.12
C ASP A 161 -28.69 -2.41 -5.47
N ARG A 162 -27.77 -2.38 -4.50
CA ARG A 162 -26.43 -1.84 -4.67
C ARG A 162 -25.43 -2.97 -4.54
N ILE A 163 -24.61 -3.17 -5.56
CA ILE A 163 -23.59 -4.23 -5.57
C ILE A 163 -22.21 -3.62 -5.36
N LEU A 164 -21.34 -4.38 -4.69
CA LEU A 164 -19.93 -4.05 -4.51
C LEU A 164 -19.07 -5.09 -5.24
N CYS A 165 -18.28 -4.60 -6.19
CA CYS A 165 -17.17 -5.34 -6.77
C CYS A 165 -15.87 -4.80 -6.17
N VAL A 166 -15.05 -5.71 -5.63
CA VAL A 166 -13.74 -5.41 -5.07
C VAL A 166 -12.69 -5.98 -6.01
N PHE A 167 -11.94 -5.11 -6.68
CA PHE A 167 -10.76 -5.52 -7.42
C PHE A 167 -9.55 -5.54 -6.49
N VAL A 168 -9.03 -6.73 -6.21
CA VAL A 168 -7.82 -6.95 -5.42
C VAL A 168 -6.62 -6.79 -6.35
N ASP A 169 -5.93 -5.65 -6.27
CA ASP A 169 -4.75 -5.37 -7.10
C ASP A 169 -3.53 -6.12 -6.57
N LYS A 170 -3.03 -5.70 -5.41
CA LYS A 170 -1.79 -6.22 -4.83
C LYS A 170 -1.71 -6.05 -3.32
N TRP A 171 -0.84 -6.84 -2.69
CA TRP A 171 -0.60 -6.79 -1.25
C TRP A 171 0.89 -6.75 -0.93
N GLY A 172 1.32 -5.74 -0.18
CA GLY A 172 2.71 -5.51 0.20
C GLY A 172 3.18 -6.26 1.46
N PHE A 173 4.45 -6.66 1.48
CA PHE A 173 5.11 -7.34 2.60
C PHE A 173 6.59 -6.97 2.73
N LYS A 174 7.07 -6.78 3.96
CA LYS A 174 8.48 -6.46 4.26
C LYS A 174 9.46 -7.54 3.81
N GLU A 175 9.09 -8.81 3.97
CA GLU A 175 9.95 -9.98 3.71
C GLU A 175 10.10 -10.28 2.19
N GLY A 176 9.40 -9.52 1.32
CA GLY A 176 9.37 -9.77 -0.12
C GLY A 176 8.31 -10.80 -0.53
N ALA A 177 7.74 -10.61 -1.71
CA ALA A 177 6.70 -11.48 -2.27
C ALA A 177 7.21 -12.90 -2.61
N SER A 178 8.52 -13.05 -2.79
CA SER A 178 9.18 -14.32 -3.15
C SER A 178 9.13 -15.38 -2.04
N THR A 179 8.84 -14.98 -0.80
CA THR A 179 8.79 -15.87 0.37
C THR A 179 7.50 -16.70 0.44
N PHE A 180 6.39 -16.21 -0.12
CA PHE A 180 5.06 -16.82 0.07
C PHE A 180 4.72 -17.84 -1.01
N LYS A 181 4.66 -19.12 -0.66
CA LYS A 181 4.20 -20.18 -1.58
C LYS A 181 2.67 -20.17 -1.67
N GLU A 182 2.14 -20.24 -2.88
CA GLU A 182 0.70 -20.29 -3.16
C GLU A 182 -0.08 -19.18 -2.41
N PRO A 183 0.33 -17.90 -2.58
CA PRO A 183 -0.31 -16.81 -1.86
C PRO A 183 -1.73 -16.60 -2.36
N GLN A 184 -2.66 -16.29 -1.48
CA GLN A 184 -4.06 -16.16 -1.81
C GLN A 184 -4.76 -15.16 -0.89
N VAL A 185 -5.77 -14.46 -1.39
CA VAL A 185 -6.63 -13.61 -0.57
C VAL A 185 -7.96 -14.31 -0.35
N SER A 186 -8.38 -14.34 0.91
CA SER A 186 -9.70 -14.79 1.35
C SER A 186 -10.53 -13.56 1.74
N MET A 187 -11.66 -13.34 1.08
CA MET A 187 -12.62 -12.29 1.39
C MET A 187 -13.84 -12.88 2.09
N SER A 188 -14.23 -12.29 3.22
CA SER A 188 -15.44 -12.68 3.95
C SER A 188 -16.20 -11.45 4.43
N VAL A 189 -17.54 -11.53 4.43
CA VAL A 189 -18.38 -10.52 5.07
C VAL A 189 -18.82 -11.04 6.41
N ARG A 190 -18.55 -10.27 7.46
CA ARG A 190 -18.87 -10.63 8.85
C ARG A 190 -19.79 -9.60 9.48
N ASP A 191 -20.70 -10.06 10.33
CA ASP A 191 -21.54 -9.16 11.11
C ASP A 191 -20.79 -8.58 12.34
N GLN A 192 -21.53 -7.99 13.27
CA GLN A 192 -20.99 -7.42 14.51
C GLN A 192 -20.45 -8.49 15.48
N ASP A 193 -21.00 -9.70 15.41
CA ASP A 193 -20.65 -10.82 16.28
C ASP A 193 -19.51 -11.66 15.66
N GLY A 194 -19.05 -11.26 14.47
CA GLY A 194 -17.98 -11.93 13.73
C GLY A 194 -18.44 -13.16 12.95
N GLU A 195 -19.75 -13.36 12.82
CA GLU A 195 -20.34 -14.49 12.11
C GLU A 195 -20.40 -14.22 10.60
N LEU A 196 -20.35 -15.29 9.80
CA LEU A 196 -20.41 -15.18 8.35
C LEU A 196 -21.81 -14.74 7.90
N VAL A 197 -21.87 -13.63 7.15
CA VAL A 197 -23.09 -13.18 6.48
C VAL A 197 -23.28 -13.92 5.15
N GLU A 198 -22.17 -14.23 4.48
CA GLU A 198 -22.14 -14.99 3.23
C GLU A 198 -20.92 -15.90 3.18
N ALA A 199 -20.94 -16.88 2.29
CA ALA A 199 -19.85 -17.84 2.21
C ALA A 199 -18.57 -17.20 1.64
N VAL A 200 -17.44 -17.55 2.26
CA VAL A 200 -16.10 -17.03 1.98
C VAL A 200 -15.68 -17.27 0.52
N GLN A 201 -15.05 -16.26 -0.07
CA GLN A 201 -14.47 -16.33 -1.41
C GLN A 201 -12.95 -16.19 -1.33
N GLU A 202 -12.25 -16.91 -2.18
CA GLU A 202 -10.81 -16.95 -2.24
C GLU A 202 -10.36 -16.74 -3.69
N THR A 203 -9.36 -15.88 -3.87
CA THR A 203 -8.76 -15.62 -5.18
C THR A 203 -8.05 -16.87 -5.72
N PRO A 204 -7.73 -16.92 -7.02
CA PRO A 204 -6.62 -17.73 -7.51
C PRO A 204 -5.31 -17.35 -6.81
N TYR A 205 -4.26 -18.14 -7.03
CA TYR A 205 -2.96 -17.83 -6.47
C TYR A 205 -2.38 -16.54 -7.04
N GLY A 206 -1.93 -15.67 -6.16
CA GLY A 206 -1.27 -14.43 -6.49
C GLY A 206 0.03 -14.69 -7.25
N ARG A 207 0.31 -13.81 -8.20
CA ARG A 207 1.51 -13.83 -9.04
C ARG A 207 2.57 -12.90 -8.45
N ARG A 208 3.82 -13.26 -8.73
CA ARG A 208 4.99 -12.45 -8.41
C ARG A 208 5.49 -11.83 -9.70
N ILE A 209 5.61 -10.51 -9.76
CA ILE A 209 6.14 -9.81 -10.94
C ILE A 209 7.66 -10.01 -11.05
N SER A 210 8.35 -9.91 -9.92
CA SER A 210 9.80 -9.99 -9.82
C SER A 210 10.21 -10.59 -8.48
N SER A 211 11.37 -11.26 -8.46
CA SER A 211 11.98 -11.82 -7.24
C SER A 211 12.31 -10.76 -6.19
N SER A 212 12.49 -9.50 -6.59
CA SER A 212 12.78 -8.35 -5.72
C SER A 212 11.55 -7.54 -5.30
N SER A 213 10.35 -7.90 -5.77
CA SER A 213 9.13 -7.16 -5.43
C SER A 213 8.69 -7.46 -3.99
N ASN A 214 8.31 -6.41 -3.27
CA ASN A 214 7.63 -6.54 -1.97
C ASN A 214 6.13 -6.79 -2.10
N TYR A 215 5.59 -6.83 -3.33
CA TYR A 215 4.16 -6.98 -3.58
C TYR A 215 3.83 -8.31 -4.26
N VAL A 216 2.82 -8.99 -3.71
CA VAL A 216 2.11 -10.07 -4.40
C VAL A 216 0.96 -9.44 -5.20
N GLN A 217 0.87 -9.71 -6.49
CA GLN A 217 -0.24 -9.26 -7.33
C GLN A 217 -1.33 -10.32 -7.41
N PHE A 218 -2.59 -9.89 -7.37
CA PHE A 218 -3.76 -10.73 -7.52
C PHE A 218 -4.55 -10.35 -8.78
N GLU A 219 -4.71 -9.06 -9.05
CA GLU A 219 -5.45 -8.52 -10.21
C GLU A 219 -6.79 -9.24 -10.42
N THR A 220 -7.53 -9.44 -9.33
CA THR A 220 -8.71 -10.31 -9.28
C THR A 220 -9.93 -9.56 -8.79
N GLU A 221 -11.04 -9.68 -9.52
CA GLU A 221 -12.35 -9.16 -9.09
C GLU A 221 -13.06 -10.14 -8.15
N MET A 222 -13.65 -9.59 -7.08
CA MET A 222 -14.45 -10.33 -6.11
C MET A 222 -15.76 -9.59 -5.87
N TYR A 223 -16.89 -10.26 -6.06
CA TYR A 223 -18.20 -9.67 -5.82
C TYR A 223 -18.69 -10.00 -4.41
N VAL A 224 -19.05 -8.99 -3.63
CA VAL A 224 -19.85 -9.21 -2.41
C VAL A 224 -21.21 -9.76 -2.84
N GLN A 225 -21.59 -10.92 -2.30
CA GLN A 225 -22.77 -11.67 -2.76
C GLN A 225 -24.09 -11.11 -2.22
N THR A 226 -24.01 -10.33 -1.16
CA THR A 226 -25.13 -9.65 -0.53
C THR A 226 -25.19 -8.19 -0.98
N SER A 227 -26.36 -7.72 -1.42
CA SER A 227 -26.60 -6.31 -1.75
C SER A 227 -26.21 -5.42 -0.56
N LEU A 228 -25.48 -4.33 -0.81
CA LEU A 228 -25.06 -3.37 0.21
C LEU A 228 -26.24 -2.81 1.01
N ASN A 229 -27.43 -2.73 0.40
CA ASN A 229 -28.65 -2.27 1.10
C ASN A 229 -29.15 -3.27 2.15
N LYS A 230 -28.76 -4.54 2.05
CA LYS A 230 -29.14 -5.62 2.97
C LYS A 230 -28.07 -5.88 4.03
N LEU A 231 -26.85 -5.36 3.82
CA LEU A 231 -25.79 -5.39 4.81
C LEU A 231 -26.05 -4.28 5.84
N GLY A 232 -26.10 -4.65 7.12
CA GLY A 232 -26.21 -3.68 8.20
C GLY A 232 -24.93 -2.84 8.32
N ASN A 233 -25.03 -1.63 8.85
CA ASN A 233 -23.87 -0.76 9.08
C ASN A 233 -22.83 -1.36 10.03
N SER A 234 -23.22 -2.37 10.83
CA SER A 234 -22.34 -3.11 11.73
C SER A 234 -21.65 -4.32 11.08
N CYS A 235 -21.83 -4.53 9.77
CA CYS A 235 -21.05 -5.51 9.02
C CYS A 235 -19.66 -4.96 8.67
N ALA A 236 -18.72 -5.84 8.37
CA ALA A 236 -17.43 -5.48 7.77
C ALA A 236 -16.99 -6.52 6.75
N ILE A 237 -16.17 -6.09 5.81
CA ILE A 237 -15.54 -6.94 4.82
C ILE A 237 -14.10 -7.20 5.26
N PHE A 238 -13.77 -8.46 5.50
CA PHE A 238 -12.45 -8.92 5.89
C PHE A 238 -11.70 -9.47 4.69
N PHE A 239 -10.40 -9.18 4.65
CA PHE A 239 -9.45 -9.75 3.71
C PHE A 239 -8.35 -10.44 4.49
N GLU A 240 -8.10 -11.72 4.22
CA GLU A 240 -7.05 -12.49 4.88
C GLU A 240 -6.03 -12.96 3.85
N PHE A 241 -4.75 -12.73 4.13
CA PHE A 241 -3.67 -13.26 3.32
C PHE A 241 -3.29 -14.65 3.80
N LYS A 242 -3.49 -15.64 2.94
CA LYS A 242 -3.14 -17.04 3.20
C LYS A 242 -1.98 -17.46 2.32
N HIS A 243 -1.08 -18.29 2.86
CA HIS A 243 -0.03 -18.94 2.07
C HIS A 243 0.25 -20.35 2.60
N TYR A 244 0.87 -21.18 1.75
CA TYR A 244 1.31 -22.51 2.14
C TYR A 244 2.63 -22.47 2.93
N LYS A 245 2.60 -22.98 4.16
CA LYS A 245 3.77 -23.15 5.03
C LYS A 245 4.34 -24.55 4.86
N ALA A 246 5.43 -24.68 4.11
CA ALA A 246 6.01 -25.97 3.77
C ALA A 246 6.51 -26.77 5.00
N ASP A 247 7.02 -26.06 6.01
CA ASP A 247 7.42 -26.63 7.30
C ASP A 247 6.24 -27.20 8.09
N LYS A 248 5.06 -26.60 7.96
CA LYS A 248 3.82 -27.03 8.63
C LYS A 248 2.90 -27.86 7.74
N LYS A 249 3.27 -28.06 6.47
CA LYS A 249 2.49 -28.74 5.43
C LYS A 249 1.03 -28.29 5.34
N LYS A 250 0.74 -27.04 5.70
CA LYS A 250 -0.62 -26.48 5.72
C LYS A 250 -0.68 -25.06 5.19
N LYS A 251 -1.85 -24.67 4.72
CA LYS A 251 -2.18 -23.27 4.42
C LYS A 251 -2.45 -22.55 5.73
N SER A 252 -1.93 -21.34 5.88
CA SER A 252 -2.08 -20.55 7.12
C SER A 252 -2.31 -19.08 6.78
N CYS A 253 -3.18 -18.43 7.57
CA CYS A 253 -3.36 -16.99 7.53
C CYS A 253 -2.14 -16.30 8.15
N LYS A 254 -1.48 -15.40 7.41
CA LYS A 254 -0.35 -14.59 7.91
C LYS A 254 -0.86 -13.33 8.60
N CYS A 255 -1.83 -12.67 7.97
CA CYS A 255 -2.32 -11.35 8.35
C CYS A 255 -3.68 -11.07 7.73
N TYR A 256 -4.35 -10.04 8.21
CA TYR A 256 -5.65 -9.62 7.71
C TYR A 256 -5.77 -8.11 7.61
N CYS A 257 -6.74 -7.67 6.80
CA CYS A 257 -7.26 -6.31 6.74
C CYS A 257 -8.79 -6.40 6.90
N PHE A 258 -9.43 -5.30 7.23
CA PHE A 258 -10.88 -5.19 7.12
C PHE A 258 -11.27 -3.77 6.76
N MET A 259 -12.50 -3.61 6.29
CA MET A 259 -13.15 -2.33 6.09
C MET A 259 -14.58 -2.39 6.60
N GLU A 260 -15.00 -1.35 7.31
CA GLU A 260 -16.38 -1.18 7.77
C GLU A 260 -17.27 -0.69 6.62
N MET A 261 -18.59 -0.83 6.76
CA MET A 261 -19.52 -0.47 5.69
C MET A 261 -19.52 1.03 5.34
N ASP A 262 -19.19 1.91 6.29
CA ASP A 262 -19.14 3.36 6.09
C ASP A 262 -17.88 3.84 5.33
N GLU A 263 -16.85 2.99 5.29
CA GLU A 263 -15.63 3.17 4.49
C GLU A 263 -15.83 2.76 3.01
N VAL A 264 -16.92 2.05 2.68
CA VAL A 264 -17.21 1.60 1.31
C VAL A 264 -17.58 2.78 0.42
N ARG A 265 -16.61 3.24 -0.38
CA ARG A 265 -16.79 4.26 -1.43
C ARG A 265 -16.19 3.79 -2.75
N ALA A 266 -16.83 4.13 -3.85
CA ALA A 266 -16.30 3.82 -5.17
C ALA A 266 -14.93 4.50 -5.38
N GLY A 267 -13.99 3.76 -5.96
CA GLY A 267 -12.63 4.22 -6.23
C GLY A 267 -11.53 3.39 -5.55
N PRO A 268 -10.27 3.84 -5.66
CA PRO A 268 -9.13 3.16 -5.06
C PRO A 268 -9.14 3.28 -3.52
N VAL A 269 -8.78 2.19 -2.83
CA VAL A 269 -8.62 2.17 -1.37
C VAL A 269 -7.39 1.36 -0.98
N THR A 270 -6.73 1.78 0.10
CA THR A 270 -5.60 1.06 0.69
C THR A 270 -5.90 0.74 2.13
N LEU A 271 -5.75 -0.53 2.52
CA LEU A 271 -6.04 -0.99 3.88
C LEU A 271 -4.75 -1.33 4.63
N GLU A 272 -4.70 -0.89 5.88
CA GLU A 272 -3.67 -1.28 6.84
C GLU A 272 -3.74 -2.78 7.13
N VAL A 273 -2.56 -3.37 7.37
CA VAL A 273 -2.40 -4.81 7.52
C VAL A 273 -2.15 -5.14 8.99
N TYR A 274 -2.91 -6.08 9.53
CA TYR A 274 -2.89 -6.46 10.93
C TYR A 274 -2.36 -7.88 11.16
N LYS A 275 -1.74 -8.09 12.32
CA LYS A 275 -1.25 -9.40 12.77
C LYS A 275 -2.43 -10.29 13.14
N LYS A 276 -2.31 -11.57 12.79
CA LYS A 276 -3.20 -12.63 13.29
C LYS A 276 -3.17 -12.72 14.84
N PRO A 277 -4.19 -13.31 15.49
CA PRO A 277 -5.42 -13.84 14.90
C PRO A 277 -6.36 -12.75 14.37
N THR A 278 -7.19 -13.10 13.39
CA THR A 278 -8.20 -12.20 12.81
C THR A 278 -9.27 -11.88 13.86
N ILE A 279 -9.52 -10.60 14.14
CA ILE A 279 -10.47 -10.16 15.16
C ILE A 279 -11.83 -9.86 14.52
N TYR A 280 -12.59 -10.89 14.19
CA TYR A 280 -13.86 -10.74 13.44
C TYR A 280 -14.91 -9.90 14.14
N LYS A 281 -14.98 -9.98 15.47
CA LYS A 281 -15.87 -9.18 16.33
C LYS A 281 -15.51 -7.69 16.42
N ARG A 282 -14.28 -7.33 16.01
CA ARG A 282 -13.75 -5.95 16.08
C ARG A 282 -13.87 -5.32 17.47
N ASN A 283 -13.92 -6.15 18.52
CA ASN A 283 -14.10 -5.76 19.91
C ASN A 283 -12.78 -5.42 20.63
N LYS A 284 -11.66 -5.54 19.92
CA LYS A 284 -10.31 -5.24 20.41
C LYS A 284 -9.57 -4.48 19.31
N LYS A 285 -8.67 -3.58 19.73
CA LYS A 285 -7.82 -2.85 18.79
C LYS A 285 -6.90 -3.83 18.04
N PRO A 286 -6.92 -3.85 16.70
CA PRO A 286 -6.04 -4.73 15.93
C PRO A 286 -4.59 -4.26 16.05
N VAL A 287 -3.66 -5.20 15.96
CA VAL A 287 -2.21 -4.92 16.06
C VAL A 287 -1.63 -4.83 14.66
N LEU A 288 -1.03 -3.69 14.30
CA LEU A 288 -0.38 -3.52 12.99
C LEU A 288 0.71 -4.56 12.75
N LEU A 289 0.69 -5.16 11.56
CA LEU A 289 1.74 -6.06 11.09
C LEU A 289 3.03 -5.27 10.81
N SER A 290 2.89 -4.11 10.19
CA SER A 290 3.98 -3.18 9.92
C SER A 290 3.46 -1.75 9.97
N VAL A 291 4.31 -0.85 10.46
CA VAL A 291 4.12 0.59 10.33
C VAL A 291 4.56 1.12 8.96
N LYS A 292 5.38 0.33 8.23
CA LYS A 292 5.81 0.68 6.86
C LYS A 292 4.62 0.58 5.88
N PRO A 293 4.65 1.31 4.74
CA PRO A 293 3.53 1.39 3.81
C PRO A 293 3.39 0.13 2.94
N PHE A 294 3.17 -1.01 3.58
CA PHE A 294 2.91 -2.31 2.97
C PHE A 294 1.43 -2.63 3.13
N TYR A 295 0.62 -2.06 2.24
CA TYR A 295 -0.82 -2.11 2.31
C TYR A 295 -1.41 -3.19 1.40
N LEU A 296 -2.68 -3.51 1.64
CA LEU A 296 -3.55 -4.12 0.65
C LEU A 296 -4.14 -3.03 -0.24
N HIS A 297 -3.94 -3.12 -1.55
CA HIS A 297 -4.46 -2.19 -2.54
C HIS A 297 -5.70 -2.79 -3.21
N LEU A 298 -6.81 -2.06 -3.16
CA LEU A 298 -8.08 -2.44 -3.76
C LEU A 298 -8.60 -1.31 -4.66
N HIS A 299 -9.49 -1.66 -5.59
CA HIS A 299 -10.36 -0.72 -6.27
C HIS A 299 -11.81 -1.17 -6.10
N LEU A 300 -12.65 -0.30 -5.56
CA LEU A 300 -14.05 -0.59 -5.28
C LEU A 300 -14.94 -0.01 -6.37
N THR A 301 -15.81 -0.83 -6.92
CA THR A 301 -16.87 -0.40 -7.83
C THR A 301 -18.21 -0.63 -7.15
N VAL A 302 -18.99 0.45 -7.00
CA VAL A 302 -20.34 0.39 -6.46
C VAL A 302 -21.33 0.70 -7.57
N GLU A 303 -22.15 -0.29 -7.93
CA GLU A 303 -23.16 -0.17 -8.98
C GLU A 303 -24.56 -0.26 -8.35
N THR A 304 -25.48 0.59 -8.81
CA THR A 304 -26.91 0.50 -8.46
C THR A 304 -27.67 -0.13 -9.62
N ILE A 305 -28.46 -1.14 -9.32
CA ILE A 305 -29.25 -1.89 -10.31
C ILE A 305 -30.44 -1.03 -10.72
N ASN A 306 -30.44 -0.58 -11.98
CA ASN A 306 -31.45 0.36 -12.46
C ASN A 306 -32.68 -0.33 -13.06
N GLU A 307 -32.55 -1.58 -13.53
CA GLU A 307 -33.61 -2.42 -14.10
C GLU A 307 -33.36 -3.90 -13.81
#